data_AF-J9EN07-F1
#
_entry.id   AF-J9EN07-F1
#
_cell.length_a   1.000
_cell.length_b   1.000
_cell.length_c   1.000
_cell.angle_alpha   90.00
_cell.angle_beta   90.00
_cell.angle_gamma   90.00
#
_symmetry.space_group_name_H-M   'P 1'
#
loop_
_entity.id
_entity.type
_entity.pdbx_description
1 polymer ?
#
loop_
_entity_poly.entity_id
_entity_poly.type
_entity_poly.pdbx_seq_one_letter_code
_entity_poly.pdbx_strand_id
1 'polypeptide(L)'
;MELLDMHGPSDFEKLGTSIAKLHLHNKFLIEANKNSQLTIGGIDKQSEPIEKFGFSVLTYSGYCPLINDWSDNWVEFYSRNRLKKVIDIVVEKTGDRELLTLWPRLERKIPEYFKNCDIYPCLLHGDLWSGNYSFTKDGPG
;
A
#
# COMPACT_ATOMS: atom_id res chain seq x y z
N MET A 1 14.95 10.29 -4.23
CA MET A 1 13.59 10.11 -3.71
C MET A 1 12.82 11.37 -4.11
N GLU A 2 12.35 11.43 -5.36
CA GLU A 2 11.99 12.69 -6.05
C GLU A 2 10.49 13.07 -5.97
N LEU A 3 9.66 12.27 -5.30
CA LEU A 3 8.19 12.39 -5.42
C LEU A 3 7.49 13.08 -4.24
N LEU A 4 8.19 13.34 -3.14
CA LEU A 4 7.65 13.99 -1.94
C LEU A 4 8.59 15.11 -1.51
N ASP A 5 8.13 16.36 -1.67
CA ASP A 5 8.82 17.55 -1.21
C ASP A 5 8.06 18.16 -0.03
N MET A 6 8.66 18.08 1.16
CA MET A 6 8.13 18.63 2.41
C MET A 6 8.98 19.79 2.94
N HIS A 7 9.77 20.43 2.07
CA HIS A 7 10.58 21.59 2.43
C HIS A 7 9.77 22.88 2.45
N GLY A 8 10.02 23.72 3.45
CA GLY A 8 9.47 25.06 3.54
C GLY A 8 8.24 25.18 4.45
N PRO A 9 7.41 26.23 4.28
CA PRO A 9 6.20 26.39 5.06
C PRO A 9 5.20 25.25 4.78
N SER A 10 4.30 25.00 5.73
CA SER A 10 3.26 23.98 5.57
C SER A 10 2.42 24.23 4.32
N ASP A 11 2.41 23.26 3.41
CA ASP A 11 1.60 23.25 2.19
C ASP A 11 0.94 21.88 2.03
N PHE A 12 -0.26 21.77 2.60
CA PHE A 12 -1.03 20.53 2.64
C PHE A 12 -1.59 20.13 1.27
N GLU A 13 -1.90 21.12 0.42
CA GLU A 13 -2.42 20.88 -0.93
C GLU A 13 -1.33 20.26 -1.80
N LYS A 14 -0.12 20.83 -1.76
CA LYS A 14 1.04 20.28 -2.46
C LYS A 14 1.41 18.90 -1.93
N LEU A 15 1.41 18.69 -0.62
CA LEU A 15 1.66 17.38 -0.02
C LEU A 15 0.64 16.34 -0.50
N GLY A 16 -0.66 16.64 -0.42
CA GLY A 16 -1.72 15.75 -0.88
C GLY A 16 -1.60 15.41 -2.36
N THR A 17 -1.31 16.41 -3.19
CA THR A 17 -1.06 16.23 -4.63
C THR A 17 0.15 15.31 -4.88
N SER A 18 1.22 15.46 -4.11
CA SER A 18 2.45 14.67 -4.25
C SER A 18 2.23 13.21 -3.85
N ILE A 19 1.48 12.96 -2.78
CA ILE A 19 1.07 11.61 -2.36
C ILE A 19 0.18 10.95 -3.42
N ALA A 20 -0.78 11.70 -4.00
CA ALA A 20 -1.61 11.18 -5.08
C ALA A 20 -0.78 10.78 -6.31
N LYS A 21 0.21 11.61 -6.69
CA LYS A 21 1.16 11.27 -7.76
C LYS A 21 1.99 10.03 -7.44
N LEU A 22 2.45 9.89 -6.20
CA LEU A 22 3.17 8.70 -5.73
C LEU A 22 2.32 7.43 -5.89
N HIS A 23 1.05 7.47 -5.48
CA HIS A 23 0.14 6.33 -5.60
C HIS A 23 -0.14 5.95 -7.06
N LEU A 24 -0.23 6.93 -7.96
CA LEU A 24 -0.48 6.70 -9.39
C LEU A 24 0.77 6.30 -10.18
N HIS A 25 1.96 6.56 -9.67
CA HIS A 25 3.22 6.36 -10.38
C HIS A 25 3.36 4.94 -10.95
N ASN A 26 3.15 3.91 -10.11
CA ASN A 26 3.28 2.52 -10.55
C ASN A 26 2.22 2.11 -11.58
N LYS A 27 1.01 2.66 -11.48
CA LYS A 27 -0.05 2.44 -12.50
C LYS A 27 0.41 2.96 -13.86
N PHE A 28 0.99 4.16 -13.92
CA PHE A 28 1.52 4.71 -15.17
C PHE A 28 2.66 3.87 -15.74
N LEU A 29 3.54 3.31 -14.90
CA LEU A 29 4.58 2.39 -15.37
C LEU A 29 4.01 1.10 -15.95
N ILE A 30 2.98 0.52 -15.31
CA ILE A 30 2.29 -0.68 -15.82
C ILE A 30 1.64 -0.39 -17.18
N GLU A 31 0.95 0.74 -17.32
CA GLU A 31 0.30 1.15 -18.57
C GLU A 31 1.33 1.43 -19.68
N ALA A 32 2.41 2.15 -19.36
CA ALA A 32 3.49 2.43 -20.30
C ALA A 32 4.18 1.14 -20.78
N ASN A 33 4.46 0.19 -19.87
CA ASN A 33 5.10 -1.07 -20.24
C ASN A 33 4.23 -1.91 -21.20
N LYS A 34 2.92 -1.98 -20.95
CA LYS A 34 1.97 -2.65 -21.86
C LYS A 34 1.97 -2.03 -23.27
N ASN A 35 2.13 -0.71 -23.36
CA ASN A 35 2.18 0.01 -24.63
C ASN A 35 3.53 -0.15 -25.34
N SER A 36 4.65 -0.15 -24.60
CA SER A 36 6.00 -0.28 -25.16
C SER A 36 6.32 -1.68 -25.67
N GLN A 37 5.75 -2.74 -25.08
CA GLN A 37 5.85 -4.11 -25.62
C GLN A 37 5.27 -4.24 -27.04
N LEU A 38 4.45 -3.27 -27.49
CA LEU A 38 3.87 -3.23 -28.84
C LEU A 38 4.77 -2.49 -29.87
N THR A 39 5.84 -1.80 -29.42
CA THR A 39 6.75 -1.03 -30.28
C THR A 39 8.20 -1.49 -30.12
N ILE A 40 8.75 -2.13 -31.15
CA ILE A 40 10.17 -2.54 -31.21
C ILE A 40 11.02 -1.27 -31.39
N GLY A 41 11.56 -0.67 -30.31
CA GLY A 41 12.60 0.34 -30.49
C GLY A 41 12.85 1.43 -29.42
N GLY A 42 12.27 1.39 -28.22
CA GLY A 42 12.50 2.44 -27.20
C GLY A 42 13.13 1.91 -25.92
N ILE A 43 14.45 2.06 -25.75
CA ILE A 43 15.12 1.86 -24.45
C ILE A 43 15.19 3.22 -23.75
N ASP A 44 14.08 3.65 -23.17
CA ASP A 44 14.15 4.64 -22.08
C ASP A 44 14.25 3.88 -20.76
N LYS A 45 15.23 4.27 -19.95
CA LYS A 45 15.60 3.64 -18.67
C LYS A 45 14.57 3.97 -17.59
N GLN A 46 13.30 3.64 -17.81
CA GLN A 46 12.24 3.74 -16.81
C GLN A 46 12.37 2.61 -15.79
N SER A 47 12.02 2.88 -14.54
CA SER A 47 11.94 1.85 -13.50
C SER A 47 10.93 0.77 -13.89
N GLU A 48 11.27 -0.50 -13.66
CA GLU A 48 10.36 -1.60 -13.94
C GLU A 48 9.09 -1.50 -13.07
N PRO A 49 7.90 -1.76 -13.65
CA PRO A 49 6.66 -1.74 -12.89
C PRO A 49 6.63 -2.87 -11.85
N ILE A 50 6.01 -2.62 -10.70
CA ILE A 50 5.73 -3.63 -9.68
C ILE A 50 4.34 -4.21 -9.92
N GLU A 51 4.27 -5.49 -10.27
CA GLU A 51 3.00 -6.15 -10.60
C GLU A 51 2.35 -6.89 -9.41
N LYS A 52 3.10 -7.09 -8.31
CA LYS A 52 2.65 -7.83 -7.14
C LYS A 52 2.43 -6.92 -5.93
N PHE A 53 1.55 -7.34 -5.02
CA PHE A 53 1.34 -6.70 -3.73
C PHE A 53 2.31 -7.26 -2.71
N GLY A 54 3.02 -6.40 -1.99
CA GLY A 54 4.00 -6.83 -1.01
C GLY A 54 5.11 -5.79 -0.83
N PHE A 55 6.17 -6.22 -0.15
CA PHE A 55 7.37 -5.44 0.03
C PHE A 55 8.56 -6.34 0.34
N SER A 56 9.75 -5.98 -0.14
CA SER A 56 10.95 -6.83 -0.01
C SER A 56 11.43 -7.02 1.43
N VAL A 57 10.98 -6.18 2.36
CA VAL A 57 11.37 -6.26 3.77
C VAL A 57 10.15 -6.36 4.68
N LEU A 58 10.36 -7.03 5.82
CA LEU A 58 9.41 -7.02 6.92
C LEU A 58 9.29 -5.59 7.45
N THR A 59 8.05 -5.13 7.61
CA THR A 59 7.75 -3.82 8.21
C THR A 59 6.84 -4.02 9.42
N TYR A 60 6.56 -2.93 10.13
CA TYR A 60 5.76 -2.96 11.35
C TYR A 60 4.73 -1.85 11.34
N SER A 61 3.56 -2.13 11.92
CA SER A 61 2.58 -1.12 12.33
C SER A 61 2.53 -1.13 13.85
N GLY A 62 3.17 -0.15 14.48
CA GLY A 62 3.50 -0.19 15.90
C GLY A 62 4.30 -1.45 16.25
N TYR A 63 3.78 -2.28 17.15
CA TYR A 63 4.39 -3.55 17.55
C TYR A 63 3.93 -4.77 16.72
N CYS A 64 3.07 -4.55 15.73
CA CYS A 64 2.54 -5.63 14.90
C CYS A 64 3.42 -5.83 13.65
N PRO A 65 4.07 -7.00 13.48
CA PRO A 65 4.80 -7.31 12.24
C PRO A 65 3.82 -7.42 11.07
N LEU A 66 4.13 -6.76 9.96
CA LEU A 66 3.37 -6.79 8.71
C LEU A 66 4.01 -7.79 7.75
N ILE A 67 3.33 -8.92 7.53
CA ILE A 67 3.77 -9.93 6.55
C ILE A 67 3.65 -9.33 5.15
N ASN A 68 4.78 -9.21 4.46
CA ASN A 68 4.91 -8.48 3.19
C ASN A 68 5.27 -9.38 2.01
N ASP A 69 5.14 -10.70 2.17
CA ASP A 69 5.36 -11.67 1.09
C ASP A 69 4.56 -11.27 -0.15
N TRP A 70 5.24 -11.31 -1.30
CA TRP A 70 4.67 -10.92 -2.57
C TRP A 70 3.47 -11.81 -2.94
N SER A 71 2.39 -11.18 -3.41
CA SER A 71 1.16 -11.83 -3.82
C SER A 71 0.60 -11.19 -5.08
N ASP A 72 0.05 -12.03 -5.97
CA ASP A 72 -0.62 -11.58 -7.19
C ASP A 72 -2.10 -11.18 -6.94
N ASN A 73 -2.63 -11.43 -5.74
CA ASN A 73 -4.03 -11.22 -5.40
C ASN A 73 -4.19 -10.26 -4.20
N TRP A 74 -4.61 -9.03 -4.47
CA TRP A 74 -4.83 -8.03 -3.42
C TRP A 74 -5.81 -8.46 -2.34
N VAL A 75 -6.96 -9.02 -2.73
CA VAL A 75 -8.04 -9.36 -1.80
C VAL A 75 -7.56 -10.43 -0.82
N GLU A 76 -6.85 -11.43 -1.32
CA GLU A 76 -6.21 -12.45 -0.48
C GLU A 76 -5.12 -11.85 0.41
N PHE A 77 -4.20 -11.08 -0.19
CA PHE A 77 -3.11 -10.41 0.54
C PHE A 77 -3.64 -9.56 1.69
N TYR A 78 -4.63 -8.72 1.44
CA TYR A 78 -5.19 -7.83 2.45
C TYR A 78 -5.97 -8.61 3.52
N SER A 79 -6.80 -9.58 3.12
CA SER A 79 -7.59 -10.38 4.07
C SER A 79 -6.70 -11.17 5.01
N ARG A 80 -5.68 -11.86 4.47
CA ARG A 80 -4.80 -12.75 5.24
C ARG A 80 -3.70 -11.99 5.97
N ASN A 81 -2.98 -11.13 5.28
CA ASN A 81 -1.74 -10.52 5.80
C ASN A 81 -1.98 -9.19 6.51
N ARG A 82 -3.21 -8.64 6.50
CA ARG A 82 -3.59 -7.44 7.26
C ARG A 82 -4.69 -7.75 8.26
N LEU A 83 -5.89 -8.05 7.78
CA LEU A 83 -7.07 -8.18 8.66
C LEU A 83 -6.97 -9.39 9.60
N LYS A 84 -6.76 -10.59 9.05
CA LYS A 84 -6.66 -11.81 9.84
C LYS A 84 -5.54 -11.73 10.87
N LYS A 85 -4.40 -11.14 10.51
CA LYS A 85 -3.27 -11.00 11.43
C LYS A 85 -3.62 -10.16 12.66
N VAL A 86 -4.31 -9.03 12.47
CA VAL A 86 -4.78 -8.19 13.58
C VAL A 86 -5.80 -8.94 14.43
N ILE A 87 -6.75 -9.63 13.79
CA ILE A 87 -7.76 -10.42 14.50
C ILE A 87 -7.11 -11.52 15.34
N ASP A 88 -6.13 -12.23 14.81
CA ASP A 88 -5.40 -13.27 15.54
C ASP A 88 -4.69 -12.71 16.76
N ILE A 89 -4.03 -11.56 16.63
CA ILE A 89 -3.37 -10.88 17.75
C ILE A 89 -4.38 -10.47 18.82
N VAL A 90 -5.53 -9.95 18.43
CA VAL A 90 -6.57 -9.55 19.39
C VAL A 90 -7.11 -10.78 20.11
N VAL A 91 -7.51 -11.81 19.38
CA VAL A 91 -8.04 -13.06 19.95
C VAL A 91 -7.03 -13.72 20.87
N GLU A 92 -5.75 -13.78 20.48
CA GLU A 92 -4.68 -14.34 21.31
C GLU A 92 -4.51 -13.56 22.63
N LYS A 93 -4.61 -12.22 22.59
CA LYS A 93 -4.42 -11.37 23.76
C LYS A 93 -5.64 -11.28 24.68
N THR A 94 -6.84 -11.31 24.12
CA THR A 94 -8.08 -11.02 24.87
C THR A 94 -8.97 -12.24 25.05
N GLY A 95 -8.77 -13.31 24.27
CA GLY A 95 -9.65 -14.48 24.26
C GLY A 95 -11.03 -14.20 23.64
N ASP A 96 -11.16 -13.17 22.81
CA ASP A 96 -12.43 -12.74 22.22
C ASP A 96 -13.05 -13.82 21.31
N ARG A 97 -14.05 -14.52 21.84
CA ARG A 97 -14.78 -15.59 21.14
C ARG A 97 -15.79 -15.05 20.12
N GLU A 98 -16.24 -13.82 20.29
CA GLU A 98 -17.16 -13.20 19.34
C GLU A 98 -16.43 -12.93 18.03
N LEU A 99 -15.21 -12.38 18.09
CA LEU A 99 -14.35 -12.19 16.92
C LEU A 99 -14.07 -13.50 16.17
N LEU A 100 -13.82 -14.61 16.88
CA LEU A 100 -13.65 -15.92 16.27
C LEU A 100 -14.89 -16.39 15.48
N THR A 101 -16.08 -15.98 15.91
CA THR A 101 -17.34 -16.31 15.24
C THR A 101 -17.65 -15.36 14.09
N LEU A 102 -17.32 -14.08 14.23
CA LEU A 102 -17.61 -13.04 13.25
C LEU A 102 -16.61 -13.03 12.08
N TRP A 103 -15.33 -13.33 12.33
CA TRP A 103 -14.31 -13.30 11.28
C TRP A 103 -14.65 -14.16 10.05
N PRO A 104 -15.02 -15.45 10.16
CA PRO A 104 -15.35 -16.27 9.00
C PRO A 104 -16.57 -15.77 8.21
N ARG A 105 -17.44 -14.96 8.84
CA ARG A 105 -18.58 -14.31 8.17
C ARG A 105 -18.11 -13.11 7.38
N LEU A 106 -17.21 -12.30 7.93
CA LEU A 106 -16.61 -11.17 7.23
C LEU A 106 -15.72 -11.65 6.09
N GLU A 107 -14.82 -12.60 6.34
CA GLU A 107 -13.86 -13.12 5.36
C GLU A 107 -14.52 -13.57 4.06
N ARG A 108 -15.66 -14.28 4.16
CA ARG A 108 -16.46 -14.69 2.99
C ARG A 108 -17.07 -13.53 2.19
N LYS A 109 -17.32 -12.39 2.85
CA LYS A 109 -17.86 -11.18 2.21
C LYS A 109 -16.80 -10.26 1.64
N ILE A 110 -15.54 -10.36 2.10
CA ILE A 110 -14.47 -9.45 1.66
C ILE A 110 -14.37 -9.38 0.12
N PRO A 111 -14.34 -10.50 -0.63
CA PRO A 111 -14.25 -10.44 -2.08
C PRO A 111 -15.38 -9.63 -2.73
N GLU A 112 -16.57 -9.62 -2.14
CA GLU A 112 -17.73 -8.91 -2.68
C GLU A 112 -17.56 -7.40 -2.64
N TYR A 113 -16.84 -6.87 -1.65
CA TYR A 113 -16.55 -5.43 -1.55
C TYR A 113 -15.58 -4.94 -2.62
N PHE A 114 -14.84 -5.85 -3.28
CA PHE A 114 -13.82 -5.51 -4.28
C PHE A 114 -14.17 -5.92 -5.71
N LYS A 115 -15.35 -6.54 -5.97
CA LYS A 115 -15.71 -7.11 -7.29
C LYS A 115 -15.57 -6.14 -8.47
N ASN A 116 -15.81 -4.85 -8.26
CA ASN A 116 -15.78 -3.82 -9.30
C ASN A 116 -14.68 -2.79 -9.07
N CYS A 117 -13.71 -3.11 -8.20
CA CYS A 117 -12.58 -2.23 -7.93
C CYS A 117 -11.45 -2.56 -8.91
N ASP A 118 -10.90 -1.51 -9.51
CA ASP A 118 -9.66 -1.63 -10.27
C ASP A 118 -8.48 -1.41 -9.32
N ILE A 119 -7.72 -2.46 -9.04
CA ILE A 119 -6.73 -2.49 -7.95
C ILE A 119 -5.34 -2.80 -8.52
N TYR A 120 -4.39 -1.92 -8.21
CA TYR A 120 -3.00 -2.07 -8.63
C TYR A 120 -2.06 -1.86 -7.44
N PRO A 121 -0.88 -2.49 -7.43
CA PRO A 121 0.15 -2.19 -6.45
C PRO A 121 0.54 -0.72 -6.55
N CYS A 122 0.68 -0.06 -5.42
CA CYS A 122 1.24 1.27 -5.33
C CYS A 122 2.10 1.38 -4.07
N LEU A 123 3.07 2.29 -4.08
CA LEU A 123 3.88 2.54 -2.90
C LEU A 123 3.04 3.30 -1.87
N LEU A 124 2.88 2.71 -0.69
CA LEU A 124 2.14 3.30 0.42
C LEU A 124 3.10 3.76 1.50
N HIS A 125 2.79 4.89 2.16
CA HIS A 125 3.42 5.24 3.44
C HIS A 125 3.09 4.19 4.52
N GLY A 126 1.87 3.67 4.51
CA GLY A 126 1.42 2.59 5.41
C GLY A 126 0.95 3.01 6.81
N ASP A 127 1.17 4.26 7.22
CA ASP A 127 0.73 4.80 8.52
C ASP A 127 0.61 6.33 8.47
N LEU A 128 -0.11 6.84 7.48
CA LEU A 128 -0.26 8.28 7.28
C LEU A 128 -1.44 8.83 8.08
N TRP A 129 -1.15 9.57 9.15
CA TRP A 129 -2.11 10.32 9.96
C TRP A 129 -1.46 11.61 10.48
N SER A 130 -2.21 12.46 11.19
CA SER A 130 -1.74 13.78 11.62
C SER A 130 -0.46 13.78 12.48
N GLY A 131 -0.11 12.65 13.10
CA GLY A 131 1.13 12.49 13.87
C GLY A 131 2.34 12.06 13.04
N ASN A 132 2.15 11.65 11.79
CA ASN A 132 3.18 11.03 10.94
C ASN A 132 3.49 11.83 9.67
N TYR A 133 3.26 13.13 9.68
CA TYR A 133 3.82 14.05 8.69
C TYR A 133 4.34 15.31 9.38
N SER A 134 5.35 15.95 8.78
CA SER A 134 5.86 17.23 9.23
C SER A 134 6.51 17.98 8.07
N PHE A 135 6.59 19.30 8.19
CA PHE A 135 7.29 20.18 7.25
C PHE A 135 8.53 20.72 7.93
N THR A 136 9.64 20.74 7.21
CA THR A 136 10.90 21.24 7.76
C THR A 136 11.47 22.34 6.86
N LYS A 137 12.08 23.36 7.46
CA LYS A 137 12.73 24.42 6.69
C LYS A 137 14.05 23.95 6.06
N ASP A 138 14.73 23.03 6.74
CA ASP A 138 16.08 22.58 6.39
C ASP A 138 16.11 21.19 5.70
N GLY A 139 14.94 20.58 5.45
CA GLY A 139 14.84 19.22 4.93
C GLY A 139 14.71 18.13 5.99
N PRO A 140 14.52 16.86 5.58
CA PRO A 140 14.52 15.77 6.54
C PRO A 140 15.87 15.76 7.25
N GLY A 141 15.84 15.90 8.59
CA GLY A 141 17.01 15.71 9.44
C GLY A 141 17.45 14.26 9.51
#